data_AF-A0A357FKP3-F1
#
_entry.id   AF-A0A357FKP3-F1
#
_cell.length_a   1.000
_cell.length_b   1.000
_cell.length_c   1.000
_cell.angle_alpha   90.00
_cell.angle_beta   90.00
_cell.angle_gamma   90.00
#
_symmetry.space_group_name_H-M   'P 1'
#
loop_
_entity.id
_entity.type
_entity.pdbx_description
1 polymer ?
#
loop_
_entity_poly.entity_id
_entity_poly.type
_entity_poly.pdbx_seq_one_letter_code
_entity_poly.pdbx_strand_id
1 'polypeptide(L)'
;THLEALRRFDFDTVMFPVNASMYRNHEYRKDSDTLIQFCNQNDVGIQTIKMIARGGWADNQKDCATWYDPYREQKEIDEALWWQLSQKIDTAPSCGEFSLLEKVLDAGSRFQQLSTEEQENITSTRVSIKPEPKLAII
;
A
#
# COMPACT_ATOMS: atom_id res chain seq x y z
N THR A 1 18.98 -2.18 -4.26
CA THR A 1 17.60 -1.66 -4.08
C THR A 1 16.84 -1.87 -5.38
N HIS A 2 15.51 -1.74 -5.38
CA HIS A 2 14.71 -1.83 -6.62
C HIS A 2 15.23 -0.86 -7.70
N LEU A 3 15.51 0.39 -7.31
CA LEU A 3 16.01 1.44 -8.21
C LEU A 3 17.34 1.05 -8.89
N GLU A 4 18.28 0.44 -8.16
CA GLU A 4 19.56 0.00 -8.75
C GLU A 4 19.40 -1.17 -9.72
N ALA A 5 18.38 -2.02 -9.55
CA ALA A 5 18.09 -3.09 -10.48
C ALA A 5 17.49 -2.53 -11.79
N LEU A 6 16.52 -1.62 -11.69
CA LEU A 6 15.90 -0.94 -12.84
C LEU A 6 16.89 -0.09 -13.64
N ARG A 7 17.94 0.44 -13.01
CA ARG A 7 19.02 1.17 -13.72
C ARG A 7 19.94 0.26 -14.54
N ARG A 8 19.98 -1.04 -14.23
CA ARG A 8 20.92 -2.00 -14.83
C ARG A 8 20.25 -2.95 -15.81
N PHE A 9 18.95 -3.15 -15.67
CA PHE A 9 18.18 -4.12 -16.44
C PHE A 9 16.85 -3.50 -16.85
N ASP A 10 16.39 -3.90 -18.04
CA ASP A 10 15.15 -3.44 -18.66
C ASP A 10 13.98 -4.30 -18.15
N PHE A 11 13.52 -4.02 -16.92
CA PHE A 11 12.35 -4.70 -16.35
C PHE A 11 11.06 -3.94 -16.68
N ASP A 12 10.04 -4.65 -17.13
CA ASP A 12 8.73 -4.06 -17.45
C ASP A 12 7.95 -3.60 -16.21
N THR A 13 8.19 -4.24 -15.04
CA THR A 13 7.45 -3.94 -13.82
C THR A 13 8.30 -4.06 -12.55
N VAL A 14 7.89 -3.33 -11.51
CA VAL A 14 8.40 -3.46 -10.15
C VAL A 14 7.25 -3.68 -9.17
N MET A 15 7.46 -4.54 -8.16
CA MET A 15 6.49 -4.76 -7.09
C MET A 15 7.08 -4.45 -5.72
N PHE A 16 6.43 -3.56 -4.95
CA PHE A 16 6.89 -3.21 -3.59
C PHE A 16 5.73 -2.70 -2.70
N PRO A 17 5.84 -2.79 -1.36
CA PRO A 17 4.76 -2.34 -0.47
C PRO A 17 4.67 -0.81 -0.40
N VAL A 18 3.48 -0.23 -0.53
CA VAL A 18 3.25 1.21 -0.34
C VAL A 18 1.90 1.39 0.31
N ASN A 19 1.86 1.96 1.51
CA ASN A 19 0.61 2.34 2.17
C ASN A 19 0.85 3.55 3.09
N ALA A 20 -0.26 4.17 3.53
CA ALA A 20 -0.23 5.39 4.33
C ALA A 20 0.57 5.24 5.64
N SER A 21 0.52 4.06 6.27
CA SER A 21 1.28 3.83 7.51
C SER A 21 2.79 3.87 7.25
N MET A 22 3.26 3.24 6.17
CA MET A 22 4.68 3.23 5.80
C MET A 22 5.17 4.63 5.41
N TYR A 23 4.33 5.42 4.74
CA TYR A 23 4.64 6.78 4.30
C TYR A 23 4.84 7.80 5.44
N ARG A 24 4.50 7.41 6.69
CA ARG A 24 4.90 8.18 7.88
C ARG A 24 6.40 8.18 8.12
N ASN A 25 7.08 7.11 7.73
CA ASN A 25 8.53 7.06 7.80
C ASN A 25 9.10 7.92 6.67
N HIS A 26 9.74 9.04 7.05
CA HIS A 26 10.24 10.03 6.10
C HIS A 26 11.28 9.45 5.11
N GLU A 27 12.15 8.54 5.58
CA GLU A 27 13.14 7.88 4.73
C GLU A 27 12.46 6.95 3.71
N TYR A 28 11.52 6.12 4.20
CA TYR A 28 10.74 5.23 3.33
C TYR A 28 9.94 5.98 2.28
N ARG A 29 9.30 7.08 2.68
CA ARG A 29 8.55 7.96 1.78
C ARG A 29 9.46 8.53 0.70
N LYS A 30 10.61 9.11 1.07
CA LYS A 30 11.57 9.66 0.12
C LYS A 30 12.06 8.63 -0.89
N ASP A 31 12.39 7.43 -0.42
CA ASP A 31 12.88 6.35 -1.29
C ASP A 31 11.78 5.82 -2.22
N SER A 32 10.55 5.69 -1.71
CA SER A 32 9.38 5.30 -2.49
C SER A 32 9.05 6.34 -3.56
N ASP A 33 9.04 7.63 -3.21
CA ASP A 33 8.77 8.73 -4.15
C ASP A 33 9.85 8.78 -5.25
N THR A 34 11.11 8.53 -4.90
CA THR A 34 12.22 8.43 -5.87
C THR A 34 12.01 7.26 -6.84
N LEU A 35 11.61 6.09 -6.33
CA LEU A 35 11.34 4.92 -7.15
C LEU A 35 10.13 5.14 -8.07
N ILE A 36 9.02 5.65 -7.53
CA ILE A 36 7.80 5.95 -8.29
C ILE A 36 8.09 6.95 -9.40
N GLN A 37 8.82 8.03 -9.10
CA GLN A 37 9.20 9.01 -10.11
C GLN A 37 10.04 8.39 -11.22
N PHE A 38 11.04 7.56 -10.86
CA PHE A 38 11.87 6.87 -11.85
C PHE A 38 11.04 5.96 -12.75
N CYS A 39 10.17 5.13 -12.18
CA CYS A 39 9.32 4.22 -12.96
C CYS A 39 8.40 4.98 -13.94
N ASN A 40 7.75 6.05 -13.48
CA ASN A 40 6.90 6.90 -14.33
C ASN A 40 7.68 7.58 -15.48
N GLN A 41 8.97 7.87 -15.29
CA GLN A 41 9.82 8.49 -16.32
C GLN A 41 10.37 7.48 -17.34
N ASN A 42 10.40 6.19 -16.99
CA ASN A 42 11.05 5.15 -17.78
C ASN A 42 10.07 4.06 -18.24
N ASP A 43 8.76 4.32 -18.21
CA ASP A 43 7.71 3.39 -18.65
C ASP A 43 7.74 2.02 -17.95
N VAL A 44 8.03 2.02 -16.64
CA VAL A 44 8.03 0.80 -15.81
C VAL A 44 6.74 0.74 -15.01
N GLY A 45 5.97 -0.34 -15.15
CA GLY A 45 4.75 -0.56 -14.40
C GLY A 45 5.00 -0.76 -12.90
N ILE A 46 4.19 -0.12 -12.06
CA ILE A 46 4.30 -0.11 -10.60
C ILE A 46 3.17 -0.92 -9.98
N GLN A 47 3.54 -2.08 -9.44
CA GLN A 47 2.65 -2.92 -8.65
C GLN A 47 2.89 -2.66 -7.17
N THR A 48 1.84 -2.32 -6.43
CA THR A 48 1.94 -2.21 -4.97
C THR A 48 1.39 -3.45 -4.30
N ILE A 49 1.73 -3.68 -3.04
CA ILE A 49 1.15 -4.76 -2.23
C ILE A 49 0.83 -4.24 -0.83
N LYS A 50 -0.03 -4.99 -0.11
CA LYS A 50 -0.38 -4.74 1.30
C LYS A 50 -1.24 -3.50 1.51
N MET A 51 -2.10 -3.23 0.52
CA MET A 51 -3.06 -2.13 0.49
C MET A 51 -3.82 -1.93 1.80
N ILE A 52 -4.46 -3.00 2.29
CA ILE A 52 -5.24 -2.92 3.53
C ILE A 52 -4.48 -3.47 4.74
N ALA A 53 -3.15 -3.46 4.74
CA ALA A 53 -2.40 -3.91 5.91
C ALA A 53 -2.54 -2.90 7.06
N ARG A 54 -2.95 -3.41 8.23
CA ARG A 54 -3.05 -2.66 9.48
C ARG A 54 -1.86 -2.93 10.41
N GLY A 55 -1.24 -4.10 10.28
CA GLY A 55 -0.12 -4.55 11.10
C GLY A 55 0.21 -6.03 10.86
N GLY A 56 1.12 -6.58 11.65
CA GLY A 56 1.29 -8.02 11.82
C GLY A 56 0.27 -8.62 12.78
N TRP A 57 0.08 -9.93 12.73
CA TRP A 57 -0.77 -10.65 13.69
C TRP A 57 -0.17 -10.71 15.10
N ALA A 58 1.16 -10.82 15.20
CA ALA A 58 1.84 -11.20 16.46
C ALA A 58 1.14 -12.41 17.12
N ASP A 59 0.80 -12.32 18.41
CA ASP A 59 0.11 -13.38 19.16
C ASP A 59 -1.43 -13.32 19.07
N ASN A 60 -2.00 -12.46 18.22
CA ASN A 60 -3.46 -12.36 18.07
C ASN A 60 -4.00 -13.61 17.35
N GLN A 61 -5.21 -14.03 17.74
CA GLN A 61 -5.96 -15.04 17.00
C GLN A 61 -6.29 -14.51 15.60
N LYS A 62 -5.96 -15.28 14.57
CA LYS A 62 -6.26 -14.93 13.18
C LYS A 62 -7.73 -15.23 12.87
N ASP A 63 -8.44 -14.22 12.41
CA ASP A 63 -9.80 -14.29 11.85
C ASP A 63 -9.82 -14.15 10.31
N CYS A 64 -8.66 -13.88 9.70
CA CYS A 64 -8.47 -13.83 8.24
C CYS A 64 -7.26 -14.68 7.82
N ALA A 65 -7.25 -15.15 6.57
CA ALA A 65 -6.20 -16.00 6.00
C ALA A 65 -4.95 -15.23 5.56
N THR A 66 -4.98 -13.89 5.59
CA THR A 66 -3.85 -13.03 5.20
C THR A 66 -2.62 -13.24 6.08
N TRP A 67 -1.43 -13.04 5.51
CA TRP A 67 -0.17 -13.10 6.28
C TRP A 67 -0.03 -11.95 7.28
N TYR A 68 -0.73 -10.84 7.05
CA TYR A 68 -0.79 -9.65 7.89
C TYR A 68 -2.20 -9.46 8.47
N ASP A 69 -2.32 -8.65 9.52
CA ASP A 69 -3.60 -8.21 10.08
C ASP A 69 -4.23 -7.13 9.17
N PRO A 70 -5.37 -7.39 8.50
CA PRO A 70 -5.93 -6.47 7.51
C PRO A 70 -6.94 -5.47 8.11
N TYR A 71 -7.26 -4.37 7.43
CA TYR A 71 -8.46 -3.58 7.76
C TYR A 71 -9.73 -4.37 7.45
N ARG A 72 -10.78 -4.16 8.26
CA ARG A 72 -12.05 -4.91 8.19
C ARG A 72 -13.25 -4.00 7.97
N GLU A 73 -13.18 -2.76 8.44
CA GLU A 73 -14.26 -1.80 8.31
C GLU A 73 -14.23 -1.13 6.94
N GLN A 74 -15.42 -0.88 6.37
CA GLN A 74 -15.55 -0.33 5.02
C GLN A 74 -14.79 0.99 4.89
N LYS A 75 -15.01 1.91 5.85
CA LYS A 75 -14.34 3.21 5.89
C LYS A 75 -12.81 3.07 5.91
N GLU A 76 -12.29 2.09 6.66
CA GLU A 76 -10.84 1.92 6.76
C GLU A 76 -10.24 1.37 5.45
N ILE A 77 -10.96 0.47 4.78
CA ILE A 77 -10.61 -0.09 3.48
C ILE A 77 -10.66 0.99 2.40
N ASP A 78 -11.72 1.82 2.39
CA ASP A 78 -11.85 2.97 1.49
C ASP A 78 -10.64 3.89 1.58
N GLU A 79 -10.34 4.39 2.78
CA GLU A 79 -9.21 5.29 3.00
C GLU A 79 -7.87 4.65 2.60
N ALA A 80 -7.66 3.36 2.90
CA ALA A 80 -6.42 2.66 2.57
C ALA A 80 -6.25 2.49 1.05
N LEU A 81 -7.29 2.03 0.36
CA LEU A 81 -7.29 1.87 -1.10
C LEU A 81 -7.18 3.22 -1.81
N TRP A 82 -7.98 4.20 -1.40
CA TRP A 82 -8.05 5.51 -2.06
C TRP A 82 -6.76 6.29 -1.88
N TRP A 83 -6.14 6.21 -0.71
CA TRP A 83 -4.80 6.77 -0.49
C TRP A 83 -3.77 6.13 -1.42
N GLN A 84 -3.79 4.79 -1.54
CA GLN A 84 -2.83 4.06 -2.36
C GLN A 84 -3.01 4.38 -3.85
N LEU A 85 -4.24 4.38 -4.36
CA LEU A 85 -4.57 4.73 -5.75
C LEU A 85 -4.42 6.22 -6.07
N SER A 86 -4.28 7.10 -5.07
CA SER A 86 -3.96 8.51 -5.30
C SER A 86 -2.47 8.75 -5.56
N GLN A 87 -1.63 7.74 -5.37
CA GLN A 87 -0.23 7.76 -5.78
C GLN A 87 -0.11 7.50 -7.29
N LYS A 88 0.99 7.92 -7.92
CA LYS A 88 1.26 7.65 -9.35
C LYS A 88 1.73 6.20 -9.57
N ILE A 89 0.87 5.24 -9.27
CA ILE A 89 1.11 3.79 -9.36
C ILE A 89 0.06 3.14 -10.27
N ASP A 90 0.27 1.89 -10.70
CA ASP A 90 -0.59 1.23 -11.68
C ASP A 90 -1.58 0.22 -11.08
N THR A 91 -1.26 -0.41 -9.95
CA THR A 91 -2.14 -1.44 -9.36
C THR A 91 -2.24 -1.38 -7.84
N ALA A 92 -3.42 -1.73 -7.34
CA ALA A 92 -3.73 -1.97 -5.93
C ALA A 92 -4.37 -3.36 -5.74
N PRO A 93 -3.59 -4.44 -5.62
CA PRO A 93 -4.12 -5.79 -5.51
C PRO A 93 -4.88 -5.99 -4.19
N SER A 94 -6.01 -6.70 -4.27
CA SER A 94 -6.80 -7.10 -3.11
C SER A 94 -6.00 -8.00 -2.17
N CYS A 95 -6.41 -8.06 -0.90
CA CYS A 95 -5.88 -9.06 0.03
C CYS A 95 -6.33 -10.47 -0.36
N GLY A 96 -5.54 -11.48 -0.01
CA GLY A 96 -5.90 -12.90 -0.15
C GLY A 96 -6.92 -13.37 0.89
N GLU A 97 -7.98 -12.60 1.14
CA GLU A 97 -9.06 -12.91 2.09
C GLU A 97 -10.40 -12.67 1.40
N PHE A 98 -11.18 -13.73 1.20
CA PHE A 98 -12.42 -13.67 0.43
C PHE A 98 -13.52 -12.87 1.14
N SER A 99 -13.57 -12.93 2.48
CA SER A 99 -14.59 -12.24 3.27
C SER A 99 -14.49 -10.72 3.20
N LEU A 100 -13.35 -10.19 2.75
CA LEU A 100 -13.11 -8.76 2.55
C LEU A 100 -13.21 -8.32 1.08
N LEU A 101 -13.35 -9.26 0.14
CA LEU A 101 -13.31 -8.95 -1.29
C LEU A 101 -14.43 -8.00 -1.72
N GLU A 102 -15.66 -8.23 -1.25
CA GLU A 102 -16.81 -7.37 -1.57
C GLU A 102 -16.56 -5.92 -1.15
N LYS A 103 -16.01 -5.70 0.05
CA LYS A 103 -15.68 -4.36 0.56
C LYS A 103 -14.59 -3.67 -0.26
N VAL A 104 -13.58 -4.43 -0.69
CA VAL A 104 -12.50 -3.92 -1.56
C VAL A 104 -13.05 -3.51 -2.93
N LEU A 105 -13.93 -4.34 -3.52
CA LEU A 105 -14.55 -4.04 -4.80
C LEU A 105 -15.51 -2.84 -4.71
N ASP A 106 -16.30 -2.73 -3.63
CA ASP A 106 -17.15 -1.56 -3.37
C ASP A 106 -16.30 -0.29 -3.27
N ALA A 107 -15.23 -0.30 -2.47
CA ALA A 107 -14.30 0.81 -2.32
C ALA A 107 -13.70 1.24 -3.67
N GLY A 108 -13.27 0.28 -4.49
CA GLY A 108 -12.70 0.54 -5.82
C GLY A 108 -13.73 1.12 -6.79
N SER A 109 -14.98 0.63 -6.76
CA SER A 109 -16.05 1.10 -7.63
C SER A 109 -16.47 2.55 -7.38
N ARG A 110 -16.24 3.05 -6.16
CA ARG A 110 -16.56 4.41 -5.72
C ARG A 110 -15.33 5.31 -5.62
N PHE A 111 -14.17 4.84 -6.07
CA PHE A 111 -12.91 5.55 -5.90
C PHE A 111 -12.98 6.98 -6.45
N GLN A 112 -12.50 7.91 -5.64
CA GLN A 112 -12.21 9.26 -6.04
C GLN A 112 -10.78 9.59 -5.62
N GLN A 113 -10.03 10.22 -6.52
CA GLN A 113 -8.68 10.65 -6.21
C GLN A 113 -8.71 11.67 -5.07
N LEU A 114 -7.94 11.39 -4.02
CA LEU A 114 -7.86 12.23 -2.85
C LEU A 114 -7.03 13.49 -3.14
N SER A 115 -7.44 14.61 -2.56
CA SER A 115 -6.61 15.80 -2.49
C SER A 115 -5.33 15.54 -1.69
N THR A 116 -4.30 16.35 -1.90
CA THR A 116 -3.06 16.26 -1.11
C THR A 116 -3.32 16.41 0.39
N GLU A 117 -4.25 17.27 0.78
CA GLU A 117 -4.62 17.47 2.19
C GLU A 117 -5.22 16.20 2.81
N GLU A 118 -6.15 15.55 2.12
CA GLU A 118 -6.74 14.29 2.57
C GLU A 118 -5.68 13.18 2.67
N GLN A 119 -4.76 13.09 1.69
CA GLN A 119 -3.68 12.12 1.70
C GLN A 119 -2.75 12.30 2.90
N GLU A 120 -2.36 13.55 3.21
CA GLU A 120 -1.52 13.85 4.38
C GLU A 120 -2.28 13.61 5.69
N ASN A 121 -3.57 13.93 5.75
CA ASN A 121 -4.39 13.65 6.93
C ASN A 121 -4.45 12.14 7.23
N ILE A 122 -4.71 11.31 6.22
CA ILE A 122 -4.68 9.84 6.35
C ILE A 122 -3.28 9.38 6.80
N THR A 123 -2.21 9.85 6.16
CA THR A 123 -0.82 9.50 6.54
C THR A 123 -0.54 9.86 8.01
N SER A 124 -0.95 11.04 8.45
CA SER A 124 -0.72 11.55 9.81
C SER A 124 -1.55 10.84 10.90
N THR A 125 -2.61 10.11 10.53
CA THR A 125 -3.48 9.39 11.46
C THR A 125 -3.30 7.87 11.42
N ARG A 126 -2.73 7.31 10.35
CA ARG A 126 -2.55 5.86 10.16
C ARG A 126 -1.31 5.31 10.85
N VAL A 127 -1.44 4.86 12.09
CA VAL A 127 -0.35 4.18 12.82
C VAL A 127 -0.47 2.66 12.65
N SER A 128 0.60 2.00 12.21
CA SER A 128 0.71 0.54 12.21
C SER A 128 0.51 0.02 13.64
N ILE A 129 -0.47 -0.86 13.83
CA ILE A 129 -0.82 -1.34 15.18
C ILE A 129 0.29 -2.26 15.71
N LYS A 130 0.98 -2.98 14.82
CA LYS A 130 2.10 -3.87 15.13
C LYS A 130 3.02 -3.98 13.91
N PRO A 131 4.26 -3.46 13.95
CA PRO A 131 5.22 -3.70 12.88
C PRO A 131 5.50 -5.19 12.70
N GLU A 132 5.68 -5.63 11.45
CA GLU A 132 6.11 -6.97 11.08
C GLU A 132 7.13 -6.85 9.93
N PRO A 133 8.42 -6.61 10.26
CA PRO A 133 9.45 -6.36 9.26
C PRO A 133 9.66 -7.51 8.27
N LYS A 134 9.36 -8.77 8.65
CA LYS A 134 9.44 -9.92 7.73
C LYS A 134 8.42 -9.81 6.60
N LEU A 135 7.34 -9.09 6.86
CA LEU A 135 6.33 -8.72 5.87
C LEU A 135 6.50 -7.27 5.44
N ALA A 136 7.66 -6.64 5.60
CA ALA A 136 7.87 -5.24 5.21
C ALA A 136 6.74 -4.30 5.70
N ILE A 137 6.17 -4.59 6.87
CA ILE A 137 5.22 -3.72 7.57
C ILE A 137 6.05 -3.03 8.64
N ILE A 138 6.36 -1.77 8.39
CA ILE A 138 7.23 -0.94 9.23
C ILE A 138 6.41 -0.04 10.17
#